data_AF-A0A0Q9CAT9-F1
#
_entry.id   AF-A0A0Q9CAT9-F1
#
_cell.length_a   1.000
_cell.length_b   1.000
_cell.length_c   1.000
_cell.angle_alpha   90.00
_cell.angle_beta   90.00
_cell.angle_gamma   90.00
#
_symmetry.space_group_name_H-M   'P 1'
#
loop_
_entity.id
_entity.type
_entity.pdbx_description
1 polymer ?
#
loop_
_entity_poly.entity_id
_entity_poly.type
_entity_poly.pdbx_seq_one_letter_code
_entity_poly.pdbx_strand_id
1 'polypeptide(L)'
;MGWFQNLFGGGRNRPPEIPALPPAPTSADILASVDAVQAQIEGRVPPAVTARVNRIAKTVDDMAPRLDRLGGGTAQAHTVVATATSYLPEAVGGYLRLPRDFADTRVINRGKTSLMILCDQLDLLGVTLDKISDAVSRADAVALVAHGQFLAEKFQTSSIALAPEAGLGSAQPQAPGTPGGLERP
;
A
#
# COMPACT_ATOMS: atom_id res chain seq x y z
N MET A 1 -10.77 62.85 36.39
CA MET A 1 -11.73 61.91 37.01
C MET A 1 -12.03 60.82 35.98
N GLY A 2 -11.38 59.66 35.95
CA GLY A 2 -11.23 58.69 37.03
C GLY A 2 -12.28 57.60 36.84
N TRP A 3 -11.97 56.54 36.08
CA TRP A 3 -12.68 55.25 36.00
C TRP A 3 -11.65 54.14 35.66
N PHE A 4 -10.64 54.01 36.51
CA PHE A 4 -9.81 52.80 36.60
C PHE A 4 -10.54 51.78 37.48
N GLN A 5 -11.51 51.07 36.93
CA GLN A 5 -12.10 49.91 37.62
C GLN A 5 -12.55 48.85 36.61
N ASN A 6 -11.59 48.04 36.17
CA ASN A 6 -11.71 46.59 36.12
C ASN A 6 -10.43 46.00 35.53
N LEU A 7 -9.47 45.80 36.43
CA LEU A 7 -8.36 44.88 36.25
C LEU A 7 -8.76 43.56 36.94
N PHE A 8 -8.55 42.45 36.23
CA PHE A 8 -8.58 41.05 36.69
C PHE A 8 -9.92 40.30 36.68
N GLY A 9 -10.34 39.87 35.48
CA GLY A 9 -11.15 38.67 35.30
C GLY A 9 -10.36 37.68 34.45
N GLY A 10 -9.86 36.61 35.07
CA GLY A 10 -8.96 35.62 34.48
C GLY A 10 -9.44 35.11 33.11
N GLY A 11 -8.73 35.53 32.06
CA GLY A 11 -8.77 34.88 30.77
C GLY A 11 -8.22 33.48 30.94
N ARG A 12 -9.11 32.51 31.13
CA ARG A 12 -8.84 31.09 31.04
C ARG A 12 -7.87 30.86 29.87
N ASN A 13 -6.71 30.27 30.16
CA ASN A 13 -5.89 29.58 29.18
C ASN A 13 -6.82 28.64 28.40
N ARG A 14 -7.37 29.10 27.27
CA ARG A 14 -7.99 28.23 26.28
C ARG A 14 -6.79 27.59 25.60
N PRO A 15 -6.48 26.30 25.86
CA PRO A 15 -5.45 25.62 25.10
C PRO A 15 -5.76 25.82 23.61
N PRO A 16 -4.75 26.04 22.75
CA PRO A 16 -4.98 26.23 21.33
C PRO A 16 -5.83 25.07 20.83
N GLU A 17 -7.01 25.40 20.33
CA GLU A 17 -7.95 24.45 19.74
C GLU A 17 -7.30 24.03 18.42
N ILE A 18 -6.46 22.98 18.47
CA ILE A 18 -5.79 22.44 17.29
C ILE A 18 -6.92 22.06 16.34
N PRO A 19 -7.06 22.72 15.17
CA PRO A 19 -8.09 22.33 14.23
C PRO A 19 -7.85 20.86 13.88
N ALA A 20 -8.84 20.02 14.18
CA ALA A 20 -8.78 18.62 13.83
C ALA A 20 -8.60 18.53 12.32
N LEU A 21 -7.43 18.07 11.88
CA LEU A 21 -7.17 17.87 10.47
C LEU A 21 -8.22 16.90 9.93
N PRO A 22 -8.75 17.11 8.71
CA PRO A 22 -9.65 16.16 8.10
C PRO A 22 -8.99 14.77 8.09
N PRO A 23 -9.78 13.70 8.27
CA PRO A 23 -9.24 12.34 8.23
C PRO A 23 -8.54 12.11 6.89
N ALA A 24 -7.47 11.30 6.91
CA ALA A 24 -6.78 10.93 5.68
C ALA A 24 -7.75 10.25 4.70
N PRO A 25 -7.64 10.49 3.38
CA PRO A 25 -8.50 9.86 2.39
C PRO A 25 -8.43 8.33 2.49
N THR A 26 -9.58 7.68 2.47
CA THR A 26 -9.68 6.22 2.46
C THR A 26 -9.48 5.65 1.06
N SER A 27 -9.23 4.34 0.94
CA SER A 27 -9.20 3.66 -0.36
C SER A 27 -10.47 3.87 -1.18
N ALA A 28 -11.64 3.94 -0.51
CA ALA A 28 -12.91 4.22 -1.18
C ALA A 28 -12.96 5.66 -1.74
N ASP A 29 -12.45 6.64 -0.99
CA ASP A 29 -12.38 8.04 -1.46
C ASP A 29 -11.45 8.20 -2.66
N ILE A 30 -10.33 7.46 -2.66
CA ILE A 30 -9.35 7.42 -3.74
C ILE A 30 -9.99 6.90 -5.02
N LEU A 31 -10.68 5.75 -4.95
CA LEU A 31 -11.36 5.13 -6.10
C LEU A 31 -12.48 6.05 -6.61
N ALA A 32 -13.33 6.55 -5.71
CA ALA A 32 -14.41 7.47 -6.06
C ALA A 32 -13.89 8.75 -6.74
N SER A 33 -12.72 9.25 -6.33
CA SER A 33 -12.11 10.43 -6.95
C SER A 33 -11.69 10.15 -8.40
N VAL A 34 -11.10 8.99 -8.69
CA VAL A 34 -10.70 8.66 -10.06
C VAL A 34 -11.91 8.36 -10.94
N ASP A 35 -12.93 7.67 -10.41
CA ASP A 35 -14.19 7.44 -11.11
C ASP A 35 -14.86 8.78 -11.49
N ALA A 36 -14.85 9.76 -10.59
CA ALA A 36 -15.37 11.09 -10.86
C ALA A 36 -14.60 11.79 -11.99
N VAL A 37 -13.27 11.62 -12.07
CA VAL A 37 -12.48 12.14 -13.19
C VAL A 37 -12.85 11.45 -14.50
N GLN A 38 -13.01 10.11 -14.50
CA GLN A 38 -13.40 9.36 -15.69
C GLN A 38 -14.78 9.81 -16.21
N ALA A 39 -15.76 9.98 -15.32
CA ALA A 39 -17.07 10.52 -15.67
C ALA A 39 -16.99 11.96 -16.19
N GLN A 40 -16.11 12.79 -15.64
CA GLN A 40 -15.96 14.18 -16.05
C GLN A 40 -15.45 14.33 -17.49
N ILE A 41 -14.60 13.40 -17.94
CA ILE A 41 -13.99 13.45 -19.28
C ILE A 41 -14.81 12.74 -20.36
N GLU A 42 -15.83 11.96 -19.98
CA GLU A 42 -16.62 11.16 -20.91
C GLU A 42 -17.24 12.02 -22.02
N GLY A 43 -16.93 11.69 -23.28
CA GLY A 43 -17.39 12.42 -24.46
C GLY A 43 -16.88 13.86 -24.61
N ARG A 44 -15.99 14.33 -23.73
CA ARG A 44 -15.55 15.74 -23.67
C ARG A 44 -14.09 15.97 -23.99
N VAL A 45 -13.30 14.90 -24.08
CA VAL A 45 -11.86 14.97 -24.33
C VAL A 45 -11.46 14.07 -25.51
N PRO A 46 -10.33 14.36 -26.17
CA PRO A 46 -9.79 13.47 -27.21
C PRO A 46 -9.44 12.08 -26.68
N PRO A 47 -9.48 11.02 -27.52
CA PRO A 47 -9.20 9.64 -27.10
C PRO A 47 -7.84 9.45 -26.41
N ALA A 48 -6.84 10.26 -26.81
CA ALA A 48 -5.50 10.24 -26.22
C ALA A 48 -5.51 10.60 -24.73
N VAL A 49 -6.41 11.47 -24.29
CA VAL A 49 -6.58 11.85 -22.87
C VAL A 49 -7.32 10.74 -22.13
N THR A 50 -8.42 10.25 -22.69
CA THR A 50 -9.21 9.15 -22.11
C THR A 50 -8.35 7.91 -21.85
N ALA A 51 -7.53 7.50 -22.81
CA ALA A 51 -6.66 6.34 -22.66
C ALA A 51 -5.68 6.48 -21.47
N ARG A 52 -5.11 7.68 -21.28
CA ARG A 52 -4.17 7.96 -20.20
C ARG A 52 -4.83 8.01 -18.84
N VAL A 53 -5.99 8.66 -18.73
CA VAL A 53 -6.77 8.68 -17.49
C VAL A 53 -7.19 7.26 -17.10
N ASN A 54 -7.65 6.45 -18.05
CA ASN A 54 -8.03 5.05 -17.78
C ASN A 54 -6.84 4.19 -17.36
N ARG A 55 -5.64 4.42 -17.90
CA ARG A 55 -4.42 3.76 -17.43
C ARG A 55 -4.13 4.12 -15.97
N ILE A 56 -4.16 5.41 -15.64
CA ILE A 56 -3.96 5.89 -14.26
C ILE A 56 -5.00 5.27 -13.33
N ALA A 57 -6.27 5.26 -13.73
CA ALA A 57 -7.36 4.66 -12.96
C ALA A 57 -7.14 3.19 -12.66
N LYS A 58 -6.74 2.42 -13.67
CA LYS A 58 -6.39 1.00 -13.48
C LYS A 58 -5.25 0.82 -12.49
N THR A 59 -4.16 1.59 -12.63
CA THR A 59 -3.02 1.48 -11.70
C THR A 59 -3.41 1.89 -10.27
N VAL A 60 -4.28 2.89 -10.10
CA VAL A 60 -4.81 3.27 -8.78
C VAL A 60 -5.71 2.17 -8.21
N ASP A 61 -6.58 1.56 -9.00
CA ASP A 61 -7.45 0.45 -8.58
C ASP A 61 -6.63 -0.75 -8.06
N ASP A 62 -5.57 -1.11 -8.79
CA ASP A 62 -4.65 -2.19 -8.40
C ASP A 62 -3.90 -1.91 -7.08
N MET A 63 -3.63 -0.63 -6.78
CA MET A 63 -2.86 -0.18 -5.61
C MET A 63 -3.73 0.18 -4.40
N ALA A 64 -4.95 0.65 -4.60
CA ALA A 64 -5.87 1.08 -3.54
C ALA A 64 -6.01 0.06 -2.38
N PRO A 65 -6.25 -1.24 -2.63
CA PRO A 65 -6.37 -2.21 -1.53
C PRO A 65 -5.05 -2.47 -0.77
N ARG A 66 -3.90 -2.06 -1.33
CA ARG A 66 -2.58 -2.26 -0.74
C ARG A 66 -2.13 -1.08 0.12
N LEU A 67 -2.77 0.09 -0.01
CA LEU A 67 -2.39 1.31 0.71
C LEU A 67 -2.43 1.15 2.23
N ASP A 68 -3.40 0.40 2.75
CA ASP A 68 -3.49 0.10 4.18
C ASP A 68 -2.27 -0.70 4.69
N ARG A 69 -1.69 -1.56 3.84
CA ARG A 69 -0.51 -2.38 4.16
C ARG A 69 0.80 -1.62 3.99
N LEU A 70 0.86 -0.69 3.04
CA LEU A 70 2.01 0.19 2.84
C LEU A 70 2.24 1.13 4.04
N GLY A 71 1.25 1.25 4.93
CA GLY A 71 1.23 2.21 6.01
C GLY A 71 0.98 3.60 5.46
N GLY A 72 -0.12 4.24 5.88
CA GLY A 72 -0.57 5.54 5.38
C GLY A 72 0.40 6.71 5.54
N GLY A 73 1.60 6.49 6.07
CA GLY A 73 2.68 7.47 6.22
C GLY A 73 3.86 7.31 5.24
N THR A 74 3.87 6.31 4.35
CA THR A 74 4.97 6.18 3.38
C THR A 74 4.85 7.21 2.26
N ALA A 75 5.99 7.71 1.77
CA ALA A 75 6.02 8.67 0.66
C ALA A 75 5.31 8.14 -0.60
N GLN A 76 5.43 6.83 -0.86
CA GLN A 76 4.78 6.15 -1.97
C GLN A 76 3.25 6.14 -1.83
N ALA A 77 2.73 5.76 -0.66
CA ALA A 77 1.30 5.79 -0.39
C ALA A 77 0.75 7.23 -0.53
N HIS A 78 1.46 8.21 0.02
CA HIS A 78 1.09 9.62 -0.14
C HIS A 78 1.06 10.06 -1.60
N THR A 79 2.02 9.65 -2.43
CA THR A 79 2.03 9.97 -3.87
C THR A 79 0.81 9.37 -4.59
N VAL A 80 0.43 8.13 -4.27
CA VAL A 80 -0.75 7.49 -4.87
C VAL A 80 -2.03 8.24 -4.48
N VAL A 81 -2.20 8.51 -3.18
CA VAL A 81 -3.35 9.26 -2.65
C VAL A 81 -3.43 10.64 -3.31
N ALA A 82 -2.35 11.43 -3.28
CA ALA A 82 -2.32 12.77 -3.84
C ALA A 82 -2.53 12.78 -5.36
N THR A 83 -2.04 11.75 -6.07
CA THR A 83 -2.28 11.64 -7.51
C THR A 83 -3.76 11.46 -7.81
N ALA A 84 -4.42 10.55 -7.11
CA ALA A 84 -5.83 10.26 -7.31
C ALA A 84 -6.74 11.43 -6.87
N THR A 85 -6.48 12.01 -5.69
CA THR A 85 -7.40 12.98 -5.08
C THR A 85 -7.13 14.44 -5.47
N SER A 86 -5.93 14.75 -5.95
CA SER A 86 -5.50 16.14 -6.16
C SER A 86 -4.91 16.36 -7.55
N TYR A 87 -3.83 15.67 -7.90
CA TYR A 87 -3.05 15.99 -9.12
C TYR A 87 -3.80 15.64 -10.40
N LEU A 88 -4.40 14.46 -10.48
CA LEU A 88 -5.18 14.05 -11.65
C LEU A 88 -6.43 14.92 -11.84
N PRO A 89 -7.30 15.13 -10.82
CA PRO A 89 -8.45 16.02 -10.93
C PRO A 89 -8.07 17.46 -11.30
N GLU A 90 -6.99 17.99 -10.74
CA GLU A 90 -6.53 19.35 -11.02
C GLU A 90 -6.06 19.50 -12.48
N ALA A 91 -5.25 18.56 -12.98
CA ALA A 91 -4.76 18.59 -14.35
C ALA A 91 -5.91 18.51 -15.37
N VAL A 92 -6.82 17.55 -15.18
CA VAL A 92 -7.99 17.37 -16.04
C VAL A 92 -8.94 18.57 -15.95
N GLY A 93 -9.25 19.03 -14.75
CA GLY A 93 -10.10 20.19 -14.52
C GLY A 93 -9.51 21.46 -15.14
N GLY A 94 -8.19 21.64 -15.04
CA GLY A 94 -7.45 22.74 -15.68
C GLY A 94 -7.63 22.78 -17.18
N TYR A 95 -7.47 21.63 -17.84
CA TYR A 95 -7.72 21.51 -19.27
C TYR A 95 -9.19 21.76 -19.60
N LEU A 96 -10.14 21.18 -18.86
CA LEU A 96 -11.58 21.28 -19.13
C LEU A 96 -12.17 22.69 -18.95
N ARG A 97 -11.54 23.55 -18.15
CA ARG A 97 -11.95 24.96 -17.98
C ARG A 97 -11.67 25.83 -19.21
N LEU A 98 -10.82 25.39 -20.12
CA LEU A 98 -10.49 26.16 -21.33
C LEU A 98 -11.57 26.00 -22.42
N PRO A 99 -11.75 26.97 -23.33
CA PRO A 99 -12.48 26.74 -24.58
C PRO A 99 -11.79 25.63 -25.40
N ARG A 100 -12.56 24.70 -25.99
CA ARG A 100 -11.99 23.51 -26.69
C ARG A 100 -11.06 23.88 -27.83
N ASP A 101 -11.52 24.76 -28.71
CA ASP A 101 -10.72 25.24 -29.85
C ASP A 101 -9.40 25.88 -29.40
N PHE A 102 -9.41 26.61 -28.28
CA PHE A 102 -8.20 27.19 -27.72
C PHE A 102 -7.26 26.12 -27.19
N ALA A 103 -7.76 25.19 -26.39
CA ALA A 103 -6.96 24.17 -25.72
C ALA A 103 -6.24 23.23 -26.71
N ASP A 104 -6.88 22.97 -27.85
CA ASP A 104 -6.41 21.97 -28.82
C ASP A 104 -5.53 22.58 -29.92
N THR A 105 -5.73 23.85 -30.27
CA THR A 105 -5.03 24.47 -31.41
C THR A 105 -3.99 25.52 -31.02
N ARG A 106 -4.16 26.20 -29.88
CA ARG A 106 -3.29 27.33 -29.53
C ARG A 106 -2.06 26.84 -28.79
N VAL A 107 -0.90 27.18 -29.35
CA VAL A 107 0.39 27.00 -28.70
C VAL A 107 0.50 28.00 -27.55
N ILE A 108 0.74 27.50 -26.34
CA ILE A 108 0.79 28.31 -25.12
C ILE A 108 2.14 28.26 -24.40
N ASN A 109 2.95 27.23 -24.62
CA ASN A 109 4.24 27.10 -23.95
C ASN A 109 5.21 26.25 -24.77
N ARG A 110 6.38 26.82 -25.14
CA ARG A 110 7.48 26.11 -25.83
C ARG A 110 7.01 25.25 -27.02
N GLY A 111 6.10 25.77 -27.84
CA GLY A 111 5.58 25.05 -29.01
C GLY A 111 4.45 24.05 -28.71
N LYS A 112 4.04 23.88 -27.46
CA LYS A 112 2.98 22.94 -27.05
C LYS A 112 1.64 23.62 -26.82
N THR A 113 0.57 22.93 -27.20
CA THR A 113 -0.81 23.30 -26.86
C THR A 113 -1.18 22.83 -25.45
N SER A 114 -2.31 23.30 -24.90
CA SER A 114 -2.80 22.83 -23.60
C SER A 114 -3.08 21.33 -23.59
N LEU A 115 -3.59 20.78 -24.71
CA LEU A 115 -3.77 19.35 -24.88
C LEU A 115 -2.45 18.57 -24.77
N MET A 116 -1.39 19.03 -25.45
CA MET A 116 -0.08 18.38 -25.39
C MET A 116 0.49 18.39 -23.98
N ILE A 117 0.36 19.52 -23.27
CA ILE A 117 0.82 19.66 -21.90
C ILE A 117 0.06 18.73 -20.96
N LEU A 118 -1.27 18.61 -21.13
CA LEU A 118 -2.06 17.65 -20.35
C LEU A 118 -1.58 16.22 -20.60
N CYS A 119 -1.38 15.83 -21.86
CA CYS A 119 -0.88 14.49 -22.19
C CYS A 119 0.47 14.20 -21.50
N ASP A 120 1.41 15.14 -21.54
CA ASP A 120 2.71 15.01 -20.85
C ASP A 120 2.54 14.82 -19.33
N GLN A 121 1.63 15.59 -18.71
CA GLN A 121 1.35 15.49 -17.28
C GLN A 121 0.74 14.13 -16.92
N LEU A 122 -0.24 13.66 -17.70
CA LEU A 122 -0.85 12.35 -17.47
C LEU A 122 0.14 11.20 -17.70
N ASP A 123 1.02 11.32 -18.70
CA ASP A 123 2.08 10.33 -18.93
C ASP A 123 3.07 10.29 -17.75
N LEU A 124 3.44 11.45 -17.20
CA LEU A 124 4.28 11.54 -16.00
C LEU A 124 3.62 10.89 -14.78
N LEU A 125 2.33 11.17 -14.54
CA LEU A 125 1.58 10.57 -13.44
C LEU A 125 1.52 9.05 -13.60
N GLY A 126 1.16 8.56 -14.79
CA GLY A 126 1.08 7.13 -15.09
C GLY A 126 2.42 6.40 -14.87
N VAL A 127 3.52 6.94 -15.42
CA VAL A 127 4.86 6.35 -15.23
C VAL A 127 5.27 6.34 -13.75
N THR A 128 4.90 7.36 -12.99
CA THR A 128 5.22 7.43 -11.56
C THR A 128 4.47 6.37 -10.76
N LEU A 129 3.16 6.22 -11.01
CA LEU A 129 2.34 5.20 -10.35
C LEU A 129 2.78 3.79 -10.74
N ASP A 130 3.13 3.54 -12.00
CA ASP A 130 3.60 2.22 -12.45
C ASP A 130 4.91 1.82 -11.74
N LYS A 131 5.84 2.76 -11.53
CA LYS A 131 7.07 2.52 -10.77
C LYS A 131 6.79 2.17 -9.31
N ILE A 132 5.82 2.86 -8.69
CA ILE A 132 5.40 2.57 -7.32
C ILE A 132 4.78 1.18 -7.27
N SER A 133 3.86 0.87 -8.19
CA SER A 133 3.20 -0.44 -8.29
C SER A 133 4.19 -1.60 -8.47
N ASP A 134 5.21 -1.45 -9.33
CA ASP A 134 6.29 -2.45 -9.47
C ASP A 134 7.10 -2.63 -8.19
N ALA A 135 7.48 -1.53 -7.53
CA ALA A 135 8.24 -1.56 -6.29
C ALA A 135 7.48 -2.29 -5.16
N VAL A 136 6.18 -2.02 -5.03
CA VAL A 136 5.30 -2.68 -4.07
C VAL A 136 5.15 -4.16 -4.40
N SER A 137 4.87 -4.49 -5.66
CA SER A 137 4.71 -5.89 -6.09
C SER A 137 6.00 -6.69 -5.90
N ARG A 138 7.17 -6.06 -6.09
CA ARG A 138 8.47 -6.67 -5.82
C ARG A 138 8.69 -6.93 -4.33
N ALA A 139 8.31 -5.99 -3.47
CA ALA A 139 8.41 -6.16 -2.02
C ALA A 139 7.53 -7.33 -1.55
N ASP A 140 6.30 -7.43 -2.06
CA ASP A 140 5.38 -8.53 -1.76
C ASP A 140 5.96 -9.89 -2.22
N ALA A 141 6.54 -9.94 -3.42
CA ALA A 141 7.18 -11.16 -3.93
C ALA A 141 8.36 -11.61 -3.07
N VAL A 142 9.20 -10.67 -2.61
CA VAL A 142 10.33 -10.98 -1.69
C VAL A 142 9.81 -11.51 -0.36
N ALA A 143 8.77 -10.90 0.20
CA ALA A 143 8.16 -11.35 1.44
C ALA A 143 7.59 -12.78 1.32
N LEU A 144 6.96 -13.10 0.18
CA LEU A 144 6.44 -14.44 -0.10
C LEU A 144 7.56 -15.50 -0.16
N VAL A 145 8.68 -15.18 -0.82
CA VAL A 145 9.85 -16.09 -0.89
C VAL A 145 10.44 -16.32 0.51
N ALA A 146 10.62 -15.26 1.30
CA ALA A 146 11.13 -15.36 2.66
C ALA A 146 10.22 -16.21 3.55
N HIS A 147 8.90 -16.06 3.41
CA HIS A 147 7.93 -16.88 4.14
C HIS A 147 8.05 -18.37 3.76
N GLY A 148 8.22 -18.70 2.47
CA GLY A 148 8.43 -20.07 2.02
C GLY A 148 9.70 -20.71 2.57
N GLN A 149 10.81 -19.95 2.60
CA GLN A 149 12.07 -20.40 3.20
C GLN A 149 11.93 -20.69 4.71
N PHE A 150 11.26 -19.79 5.43
CA PHE A 150 10.97 -19.98 6.85
C PHE A 150 10.14 -21.25 7.11
N LEU A 151 9.10 -21.51 6.30
CA LEU A 151 8.30 -22.73 6.44
C LEU A 151 9.16 -23.99 6.19
N ALA A 152 10.00 -23.99 5.15
CA ALA A 152 10.89 -25.11 4.85
C ALA A 152 11.84 -25.40 6.02
N GLU A 153 12.45 -24.38 6.62
CA GLU A 153 13.31 -24.52 7.80
C GLU A 153 12.55 -25.10 8.99
N LYS A 154 11.35 -24.56 9.30
CA LYS A 154 10.54 -25.02 10.44
C LYS A 154 10.14 -26.48 10.34
N PHE A 155 9.72 -26.95 9.16
CA PHE A 155 9.31 -28.35 8.97
C PHE A 155 10.50 -29.31 8.79
N GLN A 156 11.65 -28.84 8.29
CA GLN A 156 12.87 -29.63 8.24
C GLN A 156 13.45 -29.89 9.64
N THR A 157 13.40 -28.91 10.55
CA THR A 157 13.80 -29.12 11.95
C THR A 157 12.81 -30.01 12.71
N SER A 158 11.51 -29.98 12.36
CA SER A 158 10.46 -30.76 13.03
C SER A 158 10.45 -32.24 12.62
N SER A 159 10.88 -32.57 11.39
CA SER A 159 10.96 -33.95 10.88
C SER A 159 12.19 -34.73 11.36
N ILE A 160 13.18 -34.08 11.98
CA ILE A 160 14.36 -34.72 12.58
C ILE A 160 14.14 -35.18 14.04
N ALA A 161 12.98 -34.89 14.64
CA ALA A 161 12.65 -35.33 16.00
C ALA A 161 12.04 -36.77 16.08
N LEU A 162 11.94 -37.51 14.98
CA LEU A 162 11.56 -38.92 14.99
C LEU A 162 12.60 -39.81 14.28
N ALA A 163 13.65 -40.18 15.02
CA ALA A 163 14.45 -41.39 14.77
C ALA A 163 15.17 -41.79 16.09
N PRO A 164 15.60 -43.05 16.27
CA PRO A 164 14.80 -44.19 16.70
C PRO A 164 15.49 -44.92 17.88
N GLU A 165 15.11 -44.64 19.13
CA GLU A 165 15.66 -45.32 20.33
C GLU A 165 14.54 -46.05 21.10
N ALA A 166 13.69 -46.78 20.38
CA ALA A 166 12.74 -47.73 20.96
C ALA A 166 12.99 -49.12 20.35
N GLY A 167 14.19 -49.66 20.57
CA GLY A 167 14.58 -50.89 19.90
C GLY A 167 15.87 -51.56 20.36
N LEU A 168 16.30 -51.36 21.61
CA LEU A 168 17.36 -52.18 22.22
C LEU A 168 16.85 -52.78 23.53
N GLY A 169 15.80 -53.60 23.40
CA GLY A 169 15.49 -54.63 24.39
C GLY A 169 16.48 -55.79 24.23
N SER A 170 17.67 -55.69 24.82
CA SER A 170 18.55 -56.84 25.01
C SER A 170 18.50 -57.28 26.48
N ALA A 171 17.69 -58.32 26.68
CA ALA A 171 17.73 -59.37 27.69
C ALA A 171 18.62 -59.17 28.93
N GLN A 172 17.95 -59.11 30.07
CA GLN A 172 18.46 -59.31 31.43
C GLN A 172 19.02 -60.74 31.61
N PRO A 173 20.22 -60.96 32.19
CA PRO A 173 20.66 -62.31 32.53
C PRO A 173 19.97 -62.75 33.82
N GLN A 174 18.97 -63.62 33.71
CA GLN A 174 18.46 -64.39 34.85
C GLN A 174 19.34 -65.62 35.06
N ALA A 175 19.87 -65.74 36.27
CA ALA A 175 20.57 -66.93 36.75
C ALA A 175 19.57 -68.07 37.04
N PRO A 176 19.88 -69.31 36.66
CA PRO A 176 19.35 -70.51 37.33
C PRO A 176 20.51 -71.14 38.13
N GLY A 177 20.39 -71.39 39.44
CA GLY A 177 19.35 -72.20 40.04
C GLY A 177 19.79 -73.67 40.00
N THR A 178 20.56 -74.09 41.01
CA THR A 178 21.00 -75.48 41.24
C THR A 178 19.81 -76.44 41.33
N PRO A 179 19.95 -77.68 40.83
CA PRO A 179 19.44 -78.83 41.57
C PRO A 179 20.47 -79.96 41.67
N GLY A 180 20.63 -80.49 42.88
CA GLY A 180 21.42 -81.69 43.15
C GLY A 180 20.69 -82.97 42.78
N GLY A 181 21.46 -84.06 42.58
CA GLY A 181 20.93 -85.40 42.38
C GLY A 181 21.95 -86.43 41.91
N LEU A 182 22.70 -86.98 42.87
CA LEU A 182 23.17 -88.38 43.01
C LEU A 182 23.61 -89.19 41.77
N GLU A 183 24.86 -89.64 41.75
CA GLU A 183 25.20 -91.07 41.61
C GLU A 183 26.62 -91.35 42.14
N ARG A 184 26.74 -92.34 43.04
CA ARG A 184 27.98 -93.02 43.45
C ARG A 184 27.87 -94.47 42.94
N PRO A 185 28.98 -95.16 42.64
CA PRO A 185 28.97 -96.59 42.37
C PRO A 185 28.68 -97.40 43.64
#